data_AF-A0A965U5V8-F1
#
_entry.id   AF-A0A965U5V8-F1
#
_cell.length_a   1.000
_cell.length_b   1.000
_cell.length_c   1.000
_cell.angle_alpha   90.00
_cell.angle_beta   90.00
_cell.angle_gamma   90.00
#
_symmetry.space_group_name_H-M   'P 1'
#
loop_
_entity.id
_entity.type
_entity.pdbx_description
1 polymer ?
#
loop_
_entity_poly.entity_id
_entity_poly.type
_entity_poly.pdbx_seq_one_letter_code
_entity_poly.pdbx_strand_id
1 'polypeptide(L)'
;MRLDMIIWVRGAGDIATGVAFRLYQSGFSVVMSDLAQPTSIRRTICFSEAIIKGETKVEHILARYAANAEEAQQVIANGDIAVVADPTGEIVRKLNPVAVIDAILAKRNLGTKMDDAEIVVGVGPGFTAGVDCHAVVETMRGHTLGRVYYSGSALPDTGVPGNIAGFTLERLLRAPRAGVFRGVKKIGDVVQAGDICAYVDDEPVITRIKGVLRGLLPDGITVYEGMKS
;
A
#
# COMPACT_ATOMS: atom_id res chain seq x y z
N MET A 1 17.07 14.82 -18.95
CA MET A 1 16.16 13.67 -18.86
C MET A 1 16.14 13.20 -17.41
N ARG A 2 14.96 12.89 -16.84
CA ARG A 2 14.75 12.42 -15.44
C ARG A 2 14.88 10.89 -15.29
N LEU A 3 15.28 10.19 -16.35
CA LEU A 3 15.20 8.73 -16.44
C LEU A 3 16.31 7.99 -15.69
N ASP A 4 17.37 8.67 -15.26
CA ASP A 4 18.54 8.02 -14.63
C ASP A 4 18.38 7.79 -13.12
N MET A 5 17.29 8.28 -12.51
CA MET A 5 17.03 8.12 -11.07
C MET A 5 15.64 7.52 -10.83
N ILE A 6 15.48 6.26 -11.25
CA ILE A 6 14.26 5.47 -11.02
C ILE A 6 14.28 4.95 -9.58
N ILE A 7 13.25 5.28 -8.82
CA ILE A 7 13.02 4.69 -7.50
C ILE A 7 11.87 3.72 -7.60
N TRP A 8 12.13 2.47 -7.22
CA TRP A 8 11.11 1.44 -7.10
C TRP A 8 10.49 1.47 -5.70
N VAL A 9 9.18 1.69 -5.62
CA VAL A 9 8.41 1.53 -4.39
C VAL A 9 7.66 0.20 -4.45
N ARG A 10 8.00 -0.74 -3.55
CA ARG A 10 7.25 -2.00 -3.41
C ARG A 10 5.99 -1.75 -2.60
N GLY A 11 4.85 -2.13 -3.16
CA GLY A 11 3.52 -1.80 -2.67
C GLY A 11 2.97 -0.52 -3.31
N ALA A 12 1.66 -0.42 -3.50
CA ALA A 12 0.97 0.77 -3.98
C ALA A 12 -0.25 1.15 -3.11
N GLY A 13 -0.26 0.69 -1.85
CA GLY A 13 -1.22 1.09 -0.81
C GLY A 13 -1.06 2.54 -0.34
N ASP A 14 -1.77 2.92 0.72
CA ASP A 14 -1.88 4.32 1.17
C ASP A 14 -0.53 4.88 1.67
N ILE A 15 0.22 4.11 2.45
CA ILE A 15 1.56 4.52 2.91
C ILE A 15 2.56 4.57 1.75
N ALA A 16 2.58 3.56 0.88
CA ALA A 16 3.45 3.53 -0.29
C ALA A 16 3.13 4.69 -1.26
N THR A 17 1.86 5.04 -1.40
CA THR A 17 1.41 6.20 -2.18
C THR A 17 1.94 7.50 -1.58
N GLY A 18 1.90 7.66 -0.25
CA GLY A 18 2.50 8.82 0.42
C GLY A 18 4.02 8.92 0.18
N VAL A 19 4.74 7.79 0.20
CA VAL A 19 6.18 7.74 -0.14
C VAL A 19 6.40 8.16 -1.60
N ALA A 20 5.72 7.53 -2.54
CA ALA A 20 5.81 7.82 -3.97
C ALA A 20 5.48 9.29 -4.28
N PHE A 21 4.45 9.84 -3.63
CA PHE A 21 4.05 11.24 -3.75
C PHE A 21 5.20 12.17 -3.37
N ARG A 22 5.87 11.92 -2.24
CA ARG A 22 6.99 12.77 -1.77
C ARG A 22 8.24 12.63 -2.64
N LEU A 23 8.53 11.43 -3.15
CA LEU A 23 9.63 11.21 -4.09
C LEU A 23 9.39 11.91 -5.42
N TYR A 24 8.20 11.75 -5.97
CA TYR A 24 7.79 12.41 -7.21
C TYR A 24 7.92 13.94 -7.11
N GLN A 25 7.41 14.53 -6.02
CA GLN A 25 7.51 15.96 -5.76
C GLN A 25 8.96 16.43 -5.58
N SER A 26 9.86 15.54 -5.16
CA SER A 26 11.30 15.80 -5.08
C SER A 26 12.02 15.66 -6.42
N GLY A 27 11.31 15.30 -7.50
CA GLY A 27 11.84 15.24 -8.85
C GLY A 27 12.33 13.86 -9.31
N PHE A 28 12.10 12.81 -8.53
CA PHE A 28 12.46 11.44 -8.91
C PHE A 28 11.44 10.81 -9.86
N SER A 29 11.91 9.91 -10.73
CA SER A 29 11.05 9.03 -11.49
C SER A 29 10.63 7.86 -10.60
N VAL A 30 9.32 7.64 -10.42
CA VAL A 30 8.83 6.63 -9.48
C VAL A 30 8.09 5.53 -10.23
N VAL A 31 8.46 4.30 -9.94
CA VAL A 31 7.75 3.10 -10.39
C VAL A 31 7.29 2.34 -9.15
N MET A 32 6.01 1.99 -9.09
CA MET A 32 5.42 1.23 -8.00
C MET A 32 5.06 -0.17 -8.48
N SER A 33 5.13 -1.16 -7.59
CA SER A 33 4.58 -2.49 -7.87
C SER A 33 3.61 -2.95 -6.81
N ASP A 34 2.58 -3.71 -7.20
CA ASP A 34 1.62 -4.32 -6.28
C ASP A 34 1.10 -5.65 -6.84
N LEU A 35 0.18 -6.29 -6.11
CA LEU A 35 -0.58 -7.45 -6.56
C LEU A 35 -1.44 -7.12 -7.78
N ALA A 36 -1.68 -8.11 -8.65
CA ALA A 36 -2.62 -7.96 -9.77
C ALA A 36 -4.05 -7.63 -9.32
N GLN A 37 -4.44 -8.08 -8.13
CA GLN A 37 -5.65 -7.66 -7.43
C GLN A 37 -5.24 -6.99 -6.12
N PRO A 38 -5.06 -5.65 -6.10
CA PRO A 38 -4.63 -4.95 -4.90
C PRO A 38 -5.66 -5.07 -3.77
N THR A 39 -5.16 -5.25 -2.55
CA THR A 39 -5.99 -5.37 -1.33
C THR A 39 -6.02 -4.07 -0.52
N SER A 40 -5.75 -2.95 -1.19
CA SER A 40 -5.80 -1.62 -0.57
C SER A 40 -7.20 -1.33 -0.04
N ILE A 41 -7.28 -0.88 1.22
CA ILE A 41 -8.57 -0.58 1.87
C ILE A 41 -8.93 0.90 1.70
N ARG A 42 -7.97 1.82 1.82
CA ARG A 42 -8.19 3.26 1.63
C ARG A 42 -8.03 3.66 0.17
N ARG A 43 -8.76 3.01 -0.72
CA ARG A 43 -8.55 3.01 -2.16
C ARG A 43 -8.53 4.40 -2.81
N THR A 44 -9.31 5.35 -2.29
CA THR A 44 -9.39 6.71 -2.85
C THR A 44 -8.08 7.51 -2.74
N ILE A 45 -7.11 7.02 -1.98
CA ILE A 45 -5.79 7.64 -1.80
C ILE A 45 -4.65 6.67 -2.14
N CYS A 46 -4.91 5.61 -2.92
CA CYS A 46 -3.92 4.63 -3.32
C CYS A 46 -3.66 4.67 -4.82
N PHE A 47 -2.39 4.69 -5.22
CA PHE A 47 -2.00 4.52 -6.62
C PHE A 47 -2.22 3.11 -7.15
N SER A 48 -2.39 2.11 -6.27
CA SER A 48 -2.78 0.74 -6.66
C SER A 48 -4.07 0.68 -7.49
N GLU A 49 -4.96 1.66 -7.37
CA GLU A 49 -6.18 1.74 -8.19
C GLU A 49 -5.87 1.86 -9.69
N ALA A 50 -4.68 2.34 -10.08
CA ALA A 50 -4.27 2.36 -11.48
C ALA A 50 -4.25 0.95 -12.09
N ILE A 51 -3.89 -0.09 -11.34
CA ILE A 51 -3.88 -1.49 -11.82
C ILE A 51 -5.28 -1.92 -12.27
N ILE A 52 -6.33 -1.46 -11.58
CA ILE A 52 -7.71 -1.84 -11.87
C ILE A 52 -8.35 -0.92 -12.91
N LYS A 53 -8.04 0.37 -12.87
CA LYS A 53 -8.72 1.41 -13.67
C LYS A 53 -7.92 1.86 -14.90
N GLY A 54 -6.70 1.39 -15.06
CA GLY A 54 -5.73 1.88 -16.06
C GLY A 54 -4.99 3.13 -15.60
N GLU A 55 -5.65 4.03 -14.86
CA GLU A 55 -5.03 5.20 -14.25
C GLU A 55 -5.74 5.61 -12.97
N THR A 56 -5.06 6.38 -12.12
CA THR A 56 -5.67 7.02 -10.96
C THR A 56 -4.92 8.30 -10.62
N LYS A 57 -5.60 9.21 -9.93
CA LYS A 57 -5.05 10.50 -9.53
C LYS A 57 -5.19 10.68 -8.03
N VAL A 58 -4.10 11.04 -7.36
CA VAL A 58 -4.09 11.43 -5.96
C VAL A 58 -3.60 12.87 -5.88
N GLU A 59 -4.48 13.75 -5.40
CA GLU A 59 -4.32 15.20 -5.51
C GLU A 59 -4.07 15.63 -6.97
N HIS A 60 -2.89 16.17 -7.28
CA HIS A 60 -2.49 16.59 -8.63
C HIS A 60 -1.62 15.56 -9.36
N ILE A 61 -1.15 14.51 -8.70
CA ILE A 61 -0.24 13.51 -9.28
C ILE A 61 -1.03 12.39 -9.94
N LEU A 62 -0.68 12.10 -11.20
CA LEU A 62 -1.25 11.03 -11.99
C LEU A 62 -0.36 9.78 -11.91
N ALA A 63 -1.00 8.63 -11.71
CA ALA A 63 -0.37 7.33 -11.80
C ALA A 63 -1.07 6.49 -12.87
N ARG A 64 -0.30 5.79 -13.69
CA ARG A 64 -0.79 4.97 -14.80
C ARG A 64 -0.33 3.55 -14.66
N TYR A 65 -1.20 2.63 -15.05
CA TYR A 65 -0.83 1.23 -15.19
C TYR A 65 0.16 1.06 -16.34
N ALA A 66 1.15 0.21 -16.12
CA ALA A 66 2.05 -0.27 -17.14
C ALA A 66 2.08 -1.81 -17.08
N ALA A 67 1.87 -2.47 -18.22
CA ALA A 67 1.83 -3.92 -18.30
C ALA A 67 3.23 -4.55 -18.29
N ASN A 68 4.26 -3.77 -18.61
CA ASN A 68 5.65 -4.23 -18.76
C ASN A 68 6.64 -3.08 -18.51
N ALA A 69 7.93 -3.41 -18.57
CA ALA A 69 9.02 -2.46 -18.30
C ALA A 69 9.08 -1.32 -19.33
N GLU A 70 8.82 -1.60 -20.61
CA GLU A 70 8.85 -0.59 -21.67
C GLU A 70 7.73 0.44 -21.47
N GLU A 71 6.51 -0.02 -21.21
CA GLU A 71 5.40 0.86 -20.87
C GLU A 71 5.68 1.67 -19.60
N ALA A 72 6.28 1.05 -18.58
CA ALA A 72 6.65 1.76 -17.35
C ALA A 72 7.65 2.88 -17.65
N GLN A 73 8.65 2.65 -18.52
CA GLN A 73 9.58 3.68 -18.99
C GLN A 73 8.86 4.81 -19.73
N GLN A 74 7.91 4.48 -20.59
CA GLN A 74 7.11 5.47 -21.32
C GLN A 74 6.32 6.36 -20.36
N VAL A 75 5.68 5.76 -19.35
CA VAL A 75 4.89 6.47 -18.32
C VAL A 75 5.76 7.44 -17.53
N ILE A 76 6.92 7.00 -17.01
CA ILE A 76 7.82 7.88 -16.25
C ILE A 76 8.49 8.94 -17.15
N ALA A 77 8.75 8.64 -18.43
CA ALA A 77 9.28 9.60 -19.39
C ALA A 77 8.29 10.74 -19.65
N ASN A 78 6.99 10.44 -19.64
CA ASN A 78 5.91 11.44 -19.72
C ASN A 78 5.72 12.21 -18.40
N GLY A 79 6.43 11.84 -17.34
CA GLY A 79 6.36 12.50 -16.04
C GLY A 79 5.22 12.01 -15.17
N ASP A 80 4.62 10.85 -15.42
CA ASP A 80 3.62 10.24 -14.54
C ASP A 80 4.27 9.15 -13.67
N ILE A 81 3.59 8.70 -12.61
CA ILE A 81 4.02 7.54 -11.82
C ILE A 81 3.58 6.26 -12.54
N ALA A 82 4.50 5.32 -12.77
CA ALA A 82 4.14 4.01 -13.31
C ALA A 82 3.75 3.05 -12.17
N VAL A 83 2.67 2.29 -12.36
CA VAL A 83 2.23 1.25 -11.42
C VAL A 83 2.12 -0.06 -12.17
N VAL A 84 2.82 -1.08 -11.69
CA VAL A 84 2.92 -2.39 -12.34
C VAL A 84 2.31 -3.47 -11.45
N ALA A 85 1.51 -4.37 -12.03
CA ALA A 85 1.09 -5.60 -11.38
C ALA A 85 2.26 -6.59 -11.37
N ASP A 86 3.17 -6.46 -10.42
CA ASP A 86 4.45 -7.16 -10.37
C ASP A 86 4.78 -7.59 -8.92
N PRO A 87 4.12 -8.65 -8.41
CA PRO A 87 4.27 -9.09 -7.02
C PRO A 87 5.68 -9.64 -6.73
N THR A 88 6.38 -10.17 -7.74
CA THR A 88 7.75 -10.69 -7.60
C THR A 88 8.81 -9.60 -7.80
N GLY A 89 8.46 -8.49 -8.48
CA GLY A 89 9.38 -7.42 -8.84
C GLY A 89 10.24 -7.74 -10.06
N GLU A 90 9.87 -8.73 -10.87
CA GLU A 90 10.64 -9.16 -12.04
C GLU A 90 10.59 -8.15 -13.18
N ILE A 91 9.48 -7.42 -13.32
CA ILE A 91 9.32 -6.40 -14.35
C ILE A 91 10.09 -5.14 -13.94
N VAL A 92 9.88 -4.65 -12.72
CA VAL A 92 10.46 -3.38 -12.28
C VAL A 92 11.99 -3.46 -12.14
N ARG A 93 12.55 -4.62 -11.79
CA ARG A 93 14.02 -4.81 -11.75
C ARG A 93 14.70 -4.60 -13.10
N LYS A 94 14.01 -4.84 -14.23
CA LYS A 94 14.56 -4.59 -15.57
C LYS A 94 14.80 -3.10 -15.86
N LEU A 95 14.24 -2.22 -15.03
CA LEU A 95 14.42 -0.78 -15.10
C LEU A 95 15.70 -0.29 -14.38
N ASN A 96 16.44 -1.20 -13.73
CA ASN A 96 17.64 -0.88 -12.94
C ASN A 96 17.40 0.29 -11.96
N PRO A 97 16.44 0.17 -11.02
CA PRO A 97 16.18 1.22 -10.07
C PRO A 97 17.42 1.49 -9.20
N VAL A 98 17.74 2.76 -8.99
CA VAL A 98 18.85 3.18 -8.11
C VAL A 98 18.50 3.00 -6.63
N ALA A 99 17.21 2.96 -6.32
CA ALA A 99 16.73 2.72 -4.96
C ALA A 99 15.47 1.84 -4.94
N VAL A 100 15.37 1.01 -3.90
CA VAL A 100 14.17 0.24 -3.55
C VAL A 100 13.64 0.71 -2.21
N ILE A 101 12.34 1.02 -2.15
CA ILE A 101 11.64 1.29 -0.90
C ILE A 101 10.56 0.24 -0.72
N ASP A 102 10.74 -0.65 0.26
CA ASP A 102 9.72 -1.64 0.61
C ASP A 102 8.69 -1.04 1.55
N ALA A 103 7.54 -0.67 0.99
CA ALA A 103 6.39 -0.10 1.68
C ALA A 103 5.16 -1.03 1.61
N ILE A 104 5.36 -2.34 1.42
CA ILE A 104 4.28 -3.34 1.43
C ILE A 104 3.65 -3.45 2.83
N LEU A 105 4.44 -3.22 3.89
CA LEU A 105 4.03 -3.35 5.29
C LEU A 105 3.52 -4.75 5.65
N ALA A 106 4.19 -5.77 5.12
CA ALA A 106 3.89 -7.17 5.41
C ALA A 106 4.21 -7.60 6.85
N LYS A 107 4.89 -6.73 7.64
CA LYS A 107 5.36 -6.98 9.02
C LYS A 107 6.40 -8.10 9.14
N ARG A 108 6.86 -8.60 7.99
CA ARG A 108 7.92 -9.59 7.81
C ARG A 108 8.58 -9.31 6.45
N ASN A 109 9.86 -9.64 6.32
CA ASN A 109 10.55 -9.52 5.04
C ASN A 109 9.99 -10.56 4.04
N LEU A 110 9.53 -10.10 2.87
CA LEU A 110 9.02 -10.94 1.77
C LEU A 110 10.05 -11.14 0.64
N GLY A 111 11.34 -10.94 0.93
CA GLY A 111 12.44 -11.10 -0.02
C GLY A 111 13.00 -9.77 -0.54
N THR A 112 12.92 -8.71 0.27
CA THR A 112 13.74 -7.51 0.09
C THR A 112 15.13 -7.79 0.64
N LYS A 113 16.15 -7.42 -0.12
CA LYS A 113 17.56 -7.63 0.23
C LYS A 113 18.34 -6.34 0.07
N MET A 114 19.44 -6.24 0.82
CA MET A 114 20.27 -5.04 0.82
C MET A 114 20.95 -4.80 -0.53
N ASP A 115 21.08 -5.84 -1.36
CA ASP A 115 21.63 -5.80 -2.72
C ASP A 115 20.58 -5.64 -3.84
N ASP A 116 19.30 -5.43 -3.51
CA ASP A 116 18.26 -5.18 -4.53
C ASP A 116 18.48 -3.84 -5.29
N ALA A 117 19.21 -2.87 -4.71
CA ALA A 117 19.65 -1.62 -5.34
C ALA A 117 20.77 -0.94 -4.50
N GLU A 118 21.33 0.17 -5.01
CA GLU A 118 22.33 0.97 -4.27
C GLU A 118 21.78 1.50 -2.93
N ILE A 119 20.48 1.83 -2.90
CA ILE A 119 19.78 2.26 -1.69
C ILE A 119 18.56 1.36 -1.49
N VAL A 120 18.40 0.82 -0.29
CA VAL A 120 17.29 -0.07 0.06
C VAL A 120 16.74 0.37 1.39
N VAL A 121 15.45 0.71 1.44
CA VAL A 121 14.78 1.20 2.65
C VAL A 121 13.59 0.31 2.96
N GLY A 122 13.57 -0.26 4.16
CA GLY A 122 12.40 -0.96 4.70
C GLY A 122 11.48 0.01 5.43
N VAL A 123 10.17 -0.08 5.20
CA VAL A 123 9.18 0.75 5.91
C VAL A 123 8.41 -0.11 6.91
N GLY A 124 8.60 0.18 8.20
CA GLY A 124 7.93 -0.50 9.31
C GLY A 124 8.60 -1.80 9.77
N PRO A 125 7.92 -2.60 10.60
CA PRO A 125 8.46 -3.84 11.14
C PRO A 125 8.68 -4.91 10.07
N GLY A 126 9.57 -5.85 10.38
CA GLY A 126 9.91 -6.98 9.50
C GLY A 126 11.24 -6.84 8.77
N PHE A 127 11.94 -5.72 8.95
CA PHE A 127 13.26 -5.45 8.38
C PHE A 127 14.27 -5.09 9.48
N THR A 128 15.54 -5.37 9.21
CA THR A 128 16.69 -5.01 10.04
C THR A 128 17.70 -4.22 9.21
N ALA A 129 17.97 -2.99 9.62
CA ALA A 129 18.98 -2.13 8.98
C ALA A 129 20.38 -2.73 9.18
N GLY A 130 21.15 -2.79 8.10
CA GLY A 130 22.46 -3.46 8.03
C GLY A 130 22.40 -4.96 7.73
N VAL A 131 21.21 -5.54 7.58
CA VAL A 131 21.00 -6.95 7.22
C VAL A 131 20.09 -7.06 6.00
N ASP A 132 18.85 -6.59 6.11
CA ASP A 132 17.85 -6.68 5.03
C ASP A 132 17.89 -5.45 4.12
N CYS A 133 18.29 -4.30 4.65
CA CYS A 133 18.21 -3.00 4.00
C CYS A 133 19.20 -2.00 4.62
N HIS A 134 19.41 -0.86 3.96
CA HIS A 134 20.32 0.20 4.42
C HIS A 134 19.71 1.08 5.52
N ALA A 135 18.38 1.22 5.54
CA ALA A 135 17.67 1.95 6.57
C ALA A 135 16.25 1.40 6.78
N VAL A 136 15.75 1.51 8.01
CA VAL A 136 14.37 1.19 8.38
C VAL A 136 13.63 2.42 8.88
N VAL A 137 12.43 2.69 8.37
CA VAL A 137 11.58 3.81 8.81
C VAL A 137 10.52 3.33 9.79
N GLU A 138 10.42 3.97 10.95
CA GLU A 138 9.39 3.67 11.96
C GLU A 138 7.98 4.03 11.47
N THR A 139 7.03 3.12 11.71
CA THR A 139 5.61 3.29 11.33
C THR A 139 4.65 3.19 12.52
N MET A 140 5.14 2.81 13.70
CA MET A 140 4.39 2.82 14.93
C MET A 140 3.97 4.25 15.28
N ARG A 141 2.68 4.44 15.53
CA ARG A 141 2.15 5.73 15.98
C ARG A 141 2.72 6.06 17.35
N GLY A 142 3.26 7.27 17.50
CA GLY A 142 3.84 7.74 18.74
C GLY A 142 5.02 8.65 18.47
N HIS A 143 5.85 8.88 19.49
CA HIS A 143 6.98 9.80 19.44
C HIS A 143 8.10 9.38 18.47
N THR A 144 8.13 8.11 18.06
CA THR A 144 9.15 7.57 17.15
C THR A 144 8.70 7.51 15.70
N LEU A 145 7.42 7.81 15.39
CA LEU A 145 6.88 7.73 14.03
C LEU A 145 7.75 8.51 13.03
N GLY A 146 8.16 7.85 11.94
CA GLY A 146 8.99 8.45 10.90
C GLY A 146 10.48 8.52 11.23
N ARG A 147 10.93 8.07 12.41
CA ARG A 147 12.35 7.93 12.74
C ARG A 147 13.02 6.96 11.77
N VAL A 148 14.22 7.32 11.33
CA VAL A 148 15.06 6.48 10.47
C VAL A 148 16.08 5.76 11.35
N TYR A 149 16.11 4.44 11.24
CA TYR A 149 17.09 3.58 11.89
C TYR A 149 18.10 3.10 10.85
N TYR A 150 19.38 3.38 11.10
CA TYR A 150 20.50 2.86 10.30
C TYR A 150 21.12 1.60 10.91
N SER A 151 20.64 1.20 12.09
CA SER A 151 20.94 -0.08 12.73
C SER A 151 19.71 -0.55 13.51
N GLY A 152 19.48 -1.86 13.51
CA GLY A 152 18.32 -2.47 14.18
C GLY A 152 17.03 -2.36 13.36
N SER A 153 15.87 -2.44 14.04
CA SER A 153 14.56 -2.57 13.41
C SER A 153 13.55 -1.57 13.99
N ALA A 154 12.49 -1.27 13.23
CA ALA A 154 11.31 -0.59 13.76
C ALA A 154 10.62 -1.42 14.85
N LEU A 155 9.78 -0.78 15.65
CA LEU A 155 9.00 -1.45 16.70
C LEU A 155 8.13 -2.58 16.11
N PRO A 156 8.03 -3.73 16.80
CA PRO A 156 7.26 -4.87 16.32
C PRO A 156 5.77 -4.53 16.20
N ASP A 157 5.09 -5.24 15.30
CA ASP A 157 3.64 -5.14 15.18
C ASP A 157 2.95 -5.60 16.47
N THR A 158 2.17 -4.72 17.09
CA THR A 158 1.43 -5.04 18.32
C THR A 158 0.14 -5.81 18.04
N GLY A 159 -0.31 -5.86 16.78
CA GLY A 159 -1.62 -6.42 16.40
C GLY A 159 -2.82 -5.57 16.83
N VAL A 160 -2.59 -4.51 17.64
CA VAL A 160 -3.63 -3.64 18.18
C VAL A 160 -3.78 -2.40 17.30
N PRO A 161 -4.96 -2.18 16.68
CA PRO A 161 -5.18 -0.97 15.89
C PRO A 161 -5.12 0.28 16.76
N GLY A 162 -4.55 1.35 16.24
CA GLY A 162 -4.52 2.63 16.95
C GLY A 162 -5.92 3.12 17.34
N ASN A 163 -6.01 3.66 18.56
CA ASN A 163 -7.23 4.21 19.16
C ASN A 163 -7.71 5.45 18.38
N ILE A 164 -9.00 5.50 18.08
CA ILE A 164 -9.68 6.67 17.54
C ILE A 164 -10.95 6.90 18.37
N ALA A 165 -10.98 8.00 19.12
CA ALA A 165 -12.13 8.39 19.95
C ALA A 165 -12.62 7.28 20.91
N GLY A 166 -11.70 6.47 21.45
CA GLY A 166 -12.01 5.36 22.37
C GLY A 166 -12.16 3.99 21.70
N PHE A 167 -12.18 3.90 20.36
CA PHE A 167 -12.40 2.65 19.63
C PHE A 167 -11.12 2.13 18.97
N THR A 168 -10.93 0.81 19.01
CA THR A 168 -9.74 0.14 18.44
C THR A 168 -10.14 -0.96 17.44
N LEU A 169 -10.66 -2.09 17.92
CA LEU A 169 -11.07 -3.22 17.09
C LEU A 169 -12.48 -3.03 16.54
N GLU A 170 -13.34 -2.32 17.26
CA GLU A 170 -14.75 -2.11 16.94
C GLU A 170 -14.95 -1.29 15.66
N ARG A 171 -13.95 -0.50 15.28
CA ARG A 171 -13.93 0.28 14.04
C ARG A 171 -13.45 -0.51 12.82
N LEU A 172 -13.06 -1.77 12.99
CA LEU A 172 -12.62 -2.63 11.89
C LEU A 172 -13.76 -3.50 11.43
N LEU A 173 -14.04 -3.43 10.12
CA LEU A 173 -14.80 -4.46 9.45
C LEU A 173 -13.87 -5.62 9.14
N ARG A 174 -14.39 -6.84 9.30
CA ARG A 174 -13.71 -8.08 8.92
C ARG A 174 -14.64 -8.96 8.14
N ALA A 175 -14.10 -9.66 7.16
CA ALA A 175 -14.80 -10.70 6.42
C ALA A 175 -15.27 -11.80 7.40
N PRO A 176 -16.57 -12.11 7.47
CA PRO A 176 -17.10 -13.11 8.40
C PRO A 176 -16.76 -14.54 7.95
N ARG A 177 -16.44 -14.73 6.68
CA ARG A 177 -16.06 -16.00 6.07
C ARG A 177 -15.10 -15.80 4.91
N ALA A 178 -14.58 -16.90 4.37
CA ALA A 178 -13.93 -16.89 3.06
C ALA A 178 -14.98 -16.85 1.94
N GLY A 179 -14.72 -16.06 0.90
CA GLY A 179 -15.64 -15.85 -0.23
C GLY A 179 -15.29 -14.61 -1.06
N VAL A 180 -16.21 -14.17 -1.91
CA VAL A 180 -16.04 -13.00 -2.76
C VAL A 180 -16.64 -11.76 -2.08
N PHE A 181 -15.83 -10.72 -1.93
CA PHE A 181 -16.25 -9.47 -1.31
C PHE A 181 -17.08 -8.60 -2.27
N ARG A 182 -18.18 -8.02 -1.75
CA ARG A 182 -19.02 -7.06 -2.48
C ARG A 182 -19.49 -5.94 -1.55
N GLY A 183 -19.04 -4.72 -1.82
CA GLY A 183 -19.46 -3.51 -1.12
C GLY A 183 -20.96 -3.20 -1.30
N VAL A 184 -21.58 -2.72 -0.23
CA VAL A 184 -22.94 -2.16 -0.23
C VAL A 184 -22.87 -0.65 -0.04
N LYS A 185 -21.99 -0.21 0.86
CA LYS A 185 -21.67 1.19 1.14
C LYS A 185 -20.40 1.61 0.40
N LYS A 186 -20.14 2.91 0.37
CA LYS A 186 -18.96 3.52 -0.23
C LYS A 186 -18.08 4.19 0.82
N ILE A 187 -16.80 4.34 0.50
CA ILE A 187 -15.89 5.19 1.30
C ILE A 187 -16.46 6.60 1.34
N GLY A 188 -16.58 7.17 2.53
CA GLY A 188 -17.21 8.46 2.79
C GLY A 188 -18.65 8.39 3.31
N ASP A 189 -19.32 7.24 3.19
CA ASP A 189 -20.68 7.09 3.72
C ASP A 189 -20.70 7.17 5.25
N VAL A 190 -21.71 7.85 5.78
CA VAL A 190 -22.05 7.80 7.21
C VAL A 190 -22.81 6.51 7.49
N VAL A 191 -22.41 5.81 8.54
CA VAL A 191 -23.00 4.53 8.97
C VAL A 191 -23.43 4.58 10.43
N GLN A 192 -24.43 3.78 10.79
CA GLN A 192 -24.85 3.49 12.16
C GLN A 192 -24.44 2.08 12.56
N ALA A 193 -24.33 1.82 13.86
CA ALA A 193 -24.12 0.46 14.35
C ALA A 193 -25.27 -0.45 13.89
N GLY A 194 -24.93 -1.61 13.32
CA GLY A 194 -25.89 -2.54 12.72
C GLY A 194 -26.06 -2.38 11.21
N ASP A 195 -25.53 -1.33 10.59
CA ASP A 195 -25.58 -1.19 9.12
C ASP A 195 -24.75 -2.27 8.43
N ILE A 196 -25.29 -2.80 7.33
CA ILE A 196 -24.57 -3.68 6.41
C ILE A 196 -23.68 -2.81 5.50
N CYS A 197 -22.37 -2.98 5.61
CA CYS A 197 -21.40 -2.23 4.81
C CYS A 197 -21.00 -2.96 3.53
N ALA A 198 -21.01 -4.30 3.56
CA ALA A 198 -20.64 -5.18 2.46
C ALA A 198 -21.23 -6.57 2.68
N TYR A 199 -21.01 -7.45 1.71
CA TYR A 199 -21.22 -8.89 1.81
C TYR A 199 -19.93 -9.63 1.47
N VAL A 200 -19.75 -10.81 2.05
CA VAL A 200 -18.85 -11.84 1.54
C VAL A 200 -19.72 -13.01 1.11
N ASP A 201 -19.81 -13.23 -0.20
CA ASP A 201 -20.86 -14.00 -0.84
C ASP A 201 -22.26 -13.51 -0.40
N ASP A 202 -22.94 -14.30 0.44
CA ASP A 202 -24.27 -14.05 1.00
C ASP A 202 -24.24 -13.55 2.45
N GLU A 203 -23.08 -13.57 3.11
CA GLU A 203 -22.96 -13.22 4.53
C GLU A 203 -22.63 -11.72 4.74
N PRO A 204 -23.40 -10.98 5.56
CA PRO A 204 -23.23 -9.54 5.71
C PRO A 204 -22.04 -9.15 6.59
N VAL A 205 -21.30 -8.13 6.15
CA VAL A 205 -20.27 -7.44 6.93
C VAL A 205 -20.91 -6.23 7.61
N ILE A 206 -21.09 -6.31 8.93
CA ILE A 206 -21.86 -5.35 9.73
C ILE A 206 -20.92 -4.44 10.55
N THR A 207 -21.16 -3.12 10.51
CA THR A 207 -20.43 -2.18 11.39
C THR A 207 -20.96 -2.23 12.83
N ARG A 208 -20.05 -2.14 13.81
CA ARG A 208 -20.40 -2.16 15.24
C ARG A 208 -20.54 -0.76 15.85
N ILE A 209 -20.15 0.27 15.11
CA ILE A 209 -20.14 1.65 15.60
C ILE A 209 -20.72 2.60 14.55
N LYS A 210 -21.25 3.73 15.02
CA LYS A 210 -21.56 4.86 14.15
C LYS A 210 -20.28 5.57 13.70
N GLY A 211 -20.28 6.13 12.50
CA GLY A 211 -19.15 6.90 12.02
C GLY A 211 -19.16 7.09 10.50
N VAL A 212 -17.97 7.30 9.94
CA VAL A 212 -17.76 7.41 8.49
C VAL A 212 -16.87 6.26 8.03
N LEU A 213 -17.27 5.56 6.98
CA LEU A 213 -16.43 4.53 6.36
C LEU A 213 -15.21 5.18 5.70
N ARG A 214 -14.03 4.92 6.24
CA ARG A 214 -12.76 5.50 5.75
C ARG A 214 -11.99 4.59 4.80
N GLY A 215 -12.51 3.40 4.55
CA GLY A 215 -11.87 2.41 3.72
C GLY A 215 -12.77 1.19 3.56
N LEU A 216 -12.65 0.55 2.42
CA LEU A 216 -13.42 -0.61 2.01
C LEU A 216 -12.64 -1.35 0.93
N LEU A 217 -12.58 -2.67 1.02
CA LEU A 217 -12.00 -3.50 -0.04
C LEU A 217 -12.67 -3.25 -1.41
N PRO A 218 -11.96 -3.55 -2.51
CA PRO A 218 -12.55 -3.53 -3.85
C PRO A 218 -13.53 -4.69 -4.03
N ASP A 219 -14.54 -4.49 -4.87
CA ASP A 219 -15.49 -5.54 -5.21
C ASP A 219 -14.81 -6.65 -6.01
N GLY A 220 -15.27 -7.89 -5.82
CA GLY A 220 -14.85 -9.04 -6.62
C GLY A 220 -13.57 -9.73 -6.14
N ILE A 221 -12.89 -9.21 -5.11
CA ILE A 221 -11.72 -9.89 -4.56
C ILE A 221 -12.11 -11.05 -3.65
N THR A 222 -11.30 -12.11 -3.69
CA THR A 222 -11.41 -13.22 -2.76
C THR A 222 -10.80 -12.85 -1.42
N VAL A 223 -11.56 -13.03 -0.35
CA VAL A 223 -11.12 -12.79 1.04
C VAL A 223 -11.11 -14.08 1.84
N TYR A 224 -10.32 -14.10 2.91
CA TYR A 224 -10.33 -15.15 3.92
C TYR A 224 -11.06 -14.68 5.19
N GLU A 225 -11.51 -15.62 6.01
CA GLU A 225 -12.19 -15.29 7.28
C GLU A 225 -11.31 -14.43 8.19
N GLY A 226 -11.86 -13.34 8.71
CA GLY A 226 -11.16 -12.40 9.56
C GLY A 226 -10.27 -11.40 8.82
N MET A 227 -10.15 -11.50 7.49
CA MET A 227 -9.46 -10.50 6.66
C MET A 227 -10.08 -9.13 6.88
N LYS A 228 -9.25 -8.10 7.04
CA LYS A 228 -9.72 -6.73 7.21
C LYS A 228 -10.38 -6.26 5.91
N SER A 229 -11.63 -5.80 6.01
CA SER A 229 -12.50 -5.51 4.87
C SER A 229 -12.96 -4.06 4.76
#